data_AF-A0A7Y3AB46-F1
#
_entry.id   AF-A0A7Y3AB46-F1
#
_cell.length_a   1.000
_cell.length_b   1.000
_cell.length_c   1.000
_cell.angle_alpha   90.00
_cell.angle_beta   90.00
_cell.angle_gamma   90.00
#
_symmetry.space_group_name_H-M   'P 1'
#
loop_
_entity.id
_entity.type
_entity.pdbx_description
1 polymer ?
#
loop_
_entity_poly.entity_id
_entity_poly.type
_entity_poly.pdbx_seq_one_letter_code
_entity_poly.pdbx_strand_id
1 'polypeptide(L)'
;MKLRVVALAVVLSLVASACGGSSGDDGPASSSSTTAGDGDAVTTTQGSNPSGVSALEVAYSDGLSNDDPRFPTPGIDVDRLLFGLPGPDLIPAIDDPVLTPASELGAWLEPAEAVVFVERNGDARAYPVRVLMNHEIVNDVVGDDPITVTYCPLCNSALAFVREVNGIETTFGVSGMLFNSSLVMYDRLTQSLWLHFTGEAVVGDRTGDQLERVSAGLVSWEGFVEAHPDGLVLDPPNRDRYGRNPYAGSGFGGSAYDTLASEPFLFNGTTDPRSESMRRVVGVVRDGDAHAWTITTLQGGLGTVTAGEVGDDPVVVLWSPGQASALAGETVATGRDVGTAGVFSPVVDGAPATFSVDTEGGFVDDITGTTWNVLGEAVAGPLEGSTLERIPHLDTFWFAWSSFQPETLLTTPSGTIPAETTSE
;
A
#
# COMPACT_ATOMS: atom_id res chain seq x y z
N MET A 1 -20.24 -25.06 6.19
CA MET A 1 -18.80 -25.21 5.87
C MET A 1 -18.02 -25.17 7.19
N LYS A 2 -16.99 -26.01 7.42
CA LYS A 2 -16.17 -25.90 8.65
C LYS A 2 -15.18 -24.74 8.47
N LEU A 3 -15.35 -23.67 9.24
CA LEU A 3 -14.47 -22.52 9.31
C LEU A 3 -13.01 -23.00 9.46
N ARG A 4 -12.17 -22.85 8.43
CA ARG A 4 -10.73 -23.12 8.52
C ARG A 4 -10.05 -21.87 9.07
N VAL A 5 -10.22 -21.63 10.37
CA VAL A 5 -9.46 -20.60 11.07
C VAL A 5 -8.02 -21.09 11.22
N VAL A 6 -7.10 -20.50 10.47
CA VAL A 6 -5.68 -20.62 10.78
C VAL A 6 -5.39 -19.57 11.82
N ALA A 7 -5.55 -19.93 13.09
CA ALA A 7 -5.37 -18.99 14.20
C ALA A 7 -3.92 -18.48 14.22
N LEU A 8 -3.77 -17.19 13.89
CA LEU A 8 -2.52 -16.48 13.96
C LEU A 8 -2.09 -16.34 15.44
N ALA A 9 -0.95 -16.92 15.81
CA ALA A 9 -0.25 -16.52 17.02
C ALA A 9 0.66 -15.34 16.70
N VAL A 10 0.09 -14.20 16.29
CA VAL A 10 0.83 -12.94 16.39
C VAL A 10 0.92 -12.62 17.86
N VAL A 11 2.15 -12.49 18.36
CA VAL A 11 2.42 -12.01 19.71
C VAL A 11 1.99 -10.55 19.76
N LEU A 12 0.70 -10.31 20.00
CA LEU A 12 0.21 -9.00 20.42
C LEU A 12 0.89 -8.73 21.77
N SER A 13 1.91 -7.89 21.76
CA SER A 13 2.55 -7.41 22.98
C SER A 13 1.60 -6.43 23.66
N LEU A 14 0.57 -6.96 24.32
CA LEU A 14 -0.30 -6.21 25.23
C LEU A 14 0.48 -5.98 26.53
N VAL A 15 1.19 -4.86 26.63
CA VAL A 15 1.64 -4.37 27.94
C VAL A 15 0.43 -3.76 28.63
N ALA A 16 -0.23 -4.54 29.49
CA ALA A 16 -1.21 -4.04 30.42
C ALA A 16 -0.49 -3.21 31.51
N SER A 17 -0.45 -1.89 31.35
CA SER A 17 -0.05 -0.98 32.44
C SER A 17 -1.18 -0.90 33.47
N ALA A 18 -1.12 -1.77 34.47
CA ALA A 18 -1.92 -1.64 35.68
C ALA A 18 -1.33 -0.50 36.54
N CYS A 19 -1.89 0.71 36.42
CA CYS A 19 -1.67 1.75 37.42
C CYS A 19 -2.69 1.58 38.54
N GLY A 20 -2.23 0.98 39.64
CA GLY A 20 -2.93 1.00 40.92
C GLY A 20 -3.07 2.44 41.43
N GLY A 21 -4.28 2.80 41.82
CA GLY A 21 -4.63 4.12 42.31
C GLY A 21 -3.99 4.46 43.66
N SER A 22 -3.70 5.74 43.82
CA SER A 22 -3.47 6.40 45.10
C SER A 22 -4.16 7.77 45.04
N SER A 23 -5.19 7.91 45.86
CA SER A 23 -6.04 9.08 46.06
C SER A 23 -5.44 10.11 47.05
N GLY A 24 -5.78 11.39 46.87
CA GLY A 24 -5.61 12.49 47.84
C GLY A 24 -4.89 13.69 47.21
N ASP A 25 -5.55 14.61 46.51
CA ASP A 25 -6.40 15.74 46.97
C ASP A 25 -5.58 16.98 47.40
N ASP A 26 -5.84 18.10 46.68
CA ASP A 26 -5.79 19.52 47.09
C ASP A 26 -5.58 20.44 45.86
N GLY A 27 -6.65 21.15 45.45
CA GLY A 27 -6.56 22.33 44.57
C GLY A 27 -6.45 23.64 45.38
N PRO A 28 -6.81 24.81 44.84
CA PRO A 28 -6.82 25.27 43.44
C PRO A 28 -6.16 26.67 43.27
N ALA A 29 -5.89 27.12 42.04
CA ALA A 29 -5.85 28.55 41.69
C ALA A 29 -6.00 28.83 40.18
N SER A 30 -6.81 29.84 39.90
CA SER A 30 -7.34 30.33 38.61
C SER A 30 -6.38 31.17 37.75
N SER A 31 -6.58 31.18 36.43
CA SER A 31 -6.78 32.44 35.66
C SER A 31 -7.28 32.23 34.21
N SER A 32 -8.45 32.82 33.95
CA SER A 32 -9.04 33.44 32.74
C SER A 32 -8.52 33.18 31.30
N SER A 33 -9.42 32.56 30.51
CA SER A 33 -10.02 32.98 29.21
C SER A 33 -9.17 33.61 28.10
N THR A 34 -9.21 32.99 26.90
CA THR A 34 -9.82 33.60 25.69
C THR A 34 -10.25 32.54 24.67
N THR A 35 -11.41 32.77 24.05
CA THR A 35 -12.14 31.94 23.07
C THR A 35 -11.73 32.27 21.63
N ALA A 36 -11.50 31.26 20.79
CA ALA A 36 -11.63 31.24 19.32
C ALA A 36 -11.15 29.85 18.85
N GLY A 37 -11.81 29.04 18.03
CA GLY A 37 -13.14 29.05 17.43
C GLY A 37 -13.43 27.58 17.02
N ASP A 38 -14.71 27.23 16.92
CA ASP A 38 -15.18 25.93 16.42
C ASP A 38 -14.52 25.63 15.07
N GLY A 39 -13.63 24.63 15.04
CA GLY A 39 -13.35 23.85 13.84
C GLY A 39 -14.29 22.66 13.89
N ASP A 40 -15.18 22.56 12.90
CA ASP A 40 -16.11 21.44 12.73
C ASP A 40 -15.33 20.13 12.90
N ALA A 41 -15.69 19.36 13.93
CA ALA A 41 -15.31 17.97 14.02
C ALA A 41 -15.94 17.26 12.83
N VAL A 42 -15.12 16.85 11.86
CA VAL A 42 -15.50 15.91 10.81
C VAL A 42 -16.10 14.70 11.53
N THR A 43 -17.42 14.63 11.49
CA THR A 43 -18.15 13.55 12.13
C THR A 43 -17.97 12.36 11.20
N THR A 44 -17.10 11.42 11.59
CA THR A 44 -16.95 10.14 10.91
C THR A 44 -18.34 9.55 10.71
N THR A 45 -18.78 9.48 9.46
CA THR A 45 -20.02 8.83 9.08
C THR A 45 -19.87 7.33 9.36
N GLN A 46 -20.17 6.93 10.60
CA GLN A 46 -20.73 5.62 10.87
C GLN A 46 -22.11 5.58 10.22
N GLY A 47 -22.15 5.56 8.89
CA GLY A 47 -23.38 5.40 8.14
C GLY A 47 -23.92 4.00 8.44
N SER A 48 -25.12 3.93 8.99
CA SER A 48 -25.88 2.68 9.04
C SER A 48 -26.23 2.27 7.61
N ASN A 49 -25.89 1.04 7.18
CA ASN A 49 -26.33 0.48 5.90
C ASN A 49 -27.85 0.70 5.78
N PRO A 50 -28.33 1.55 4.84
CA PRO A 50 -29.71 1.99 4.85
C PRO A 50 -30.72 0.88 4.50
N SER A 51 -30.29 -0.30 4.00
CA SER A 51 -31.23 -1.36 3.63
C SER A 51 -30.69 -2.78 3.37
N GLY A 52 -29.37 -3.04 3.40
CA GLY A 52 -28.81 -4.32 2.95
C GLY A 52 -28.33 -5.28 4.03
N VAL A 53 -28.04 -6.52 3.61
CA VAL A 53 -27.42 -7.54 4.46
C VAL A 53 -25.91 -7.30 4.49
N SER A 54 -25.28 -7.41 5.66
CA SER A 54 -23.84 -7.29 5.78
C SER A 54 -23.10 -8.53 5.25
N ALA A 55 -22.30 -8.39 4.20
CA ALA A 55 -21.46 -9.47 3.71
C ALA A 55 -20.40 -9.89 4.75
N LEU A 56 -19.87 -8.92 5.49
CA LEU A 56 -18.94 -9.16 6.59
C LEU A 56 -19.55 -10.02 7.71
N GLU A 57 -20.75 -9.66 8.19
CA GLU A 57 -21.41 -10.42 9.24
C GLU A 57 -21.78 -11.83 8.77
N VAL A 58 -22.29 -11.96 7.54
CA VAL A 58 -22.59 -13.26 6.94
C VAL A 58 -21.35 -14.14 6.87
N ALA A 59 -20.20 -13.59 6.48
CA ALA A 59 -18.95 -14.33 6.39
C ALA A 59 -18.55 -14.98 7.73
N TYR A 60 -18.75 -14.29 8.85
CA TYR A 60 -18.38 -14.77 10.18
C TYR A 60 -19.48 -15.59 10.89
N SER A 61 -20.75 -15.42 10.54
CA SER A 61 -21.88 -16.07 11.21
C SER A 61 -22.39 -17.31 10.48
N ASP A 62 -22.77 -17.16 9.22
CA ASP A 62 -23.41 -18.19 8.41
C ASP A 62 -22.40 -18.88 7.46
N GLY A 63 -21.32 -18.17 7.12
CA GLY A 63 -20.39 -18.50 6.05
C GLY A 63 -20.93 -18.05 4.69
N LEU A 64 -20.06 -17.46 3.86
CA LEU A 64 -20.40 -17.08 2.49
C LEU A 64 -20.59 -18.31 1.60
N SER A 65 -21.42 -18.15 0.56
CA SER A 65 -21.61 -19.12 -0.53
C SER A 65 -21.69 -18.38 -1.85
N ASN A 66 -21.15 -18.98 -2.92
CA ASN A 66 -21.20 -18.41 -4.27
C ASN A 66 -22.64 -18.21 -4.79
N ASP A 67 -23.59 -19.00 -4.29
CA ASP A 67 -25.01 -18.94 -4.68
C ASP A 67 -25.90 -18.27 -3.61
N ASP A 68 -25.31 -17.47 -2.70
CA ASP A 68 -26.07 -16.79 -1.64
C ASP A 68 -27.05 -15.76 -2.23
N PRO A 69 -28.37 -15.96 -2.11
CA PRO A 69 -29.36 -15.08 -2.76
C PRO A 69 -29.47 -13.69 -2.10
N ARG A 70 -28.74 -13.46 -1.00
CA ARG A 70 -28.71 -12.15 -0.31
C ARG A 70 -27.85 -11.13 -1.05
N PHE A 71 -26.94 -11.58 -1.91
CA PHE A 71 -25.98 -10.73 -2.61
C PHE A 71 -26.06 -10.93 -4.13
N PRO A 72 -25.58 -9.95 -4.92
CA PRO A 72 -25.20 -10.21 -6.31
C PRO A 72 -24.18 -11.35 -6.39
N THR A 73 -24.05 -11.97 -7.57
CA THR A 73 -23.03 -12.99 -7.82
C THR A 73 -21.64 -12.45 -7.45
N PRO A 74 -20.90 -13.11 -6.54
CA PRO A 74 -19.58 -12.66 -6.14
C PRO A 74 -18.61 -12.47 -7.31
N GLY A 75 -17.77 -11.43 -7.24
CA GLY A 75 -16.67 -11.20 -8.19
C GLY A 75 -15.52 -12.21 -8.07
N ILE A 76 -15.56 -13.06 -7.05
CA ILE A 76 -14.57 -14.11 -6.77
C ILE A 76 -15.26 -15.41 -6.35
N ASP A 77 -14.54 -16.53 -6.42
CA ASP A 77 -14.94 -17.75 -5.73
C ASP A 77 -14.74 -17.59 -4.22
N VAL A 78 -15.83 -17.45 -3.47
CA VAL A 78 -15.78 -17.20 -2.00
C VAL A 78 -15.22 -18.39 -1.21
N ASP A 79 -15.19 -19.59 -1.79
CA ASP A 79 -14.55 -20.76 -1.16
C ASP A 79 -13.02 -20.62 -1.11
N ARG A 80 -12.46 -19.68 -1.88
CA ARG A 80 -11.03 -19.37 -1.84
C ARG A 80 -10.65 -18.40 -0.73
N LEU A 81 -11.62 -17.71 -0.11
CA LEU A 81 -11.36 -16.82 1.00
C LEU A 81 -10.77 -17.58 2.19
N LEU A 82 -9.71 -17.01 2.76
CA LEU A 82 -9.10 -17.51 3.99
C LEU A 82 -9.33 -16.52 5.12
N PHE A 83 -9.57 -17.03 6.32
CA PHE A 83 -9.66 -16.20 7.53
C PHE A 83 -8.29 -16.16 8.19
N GLY A 84 -7.57 -15.07 7.99
CA GLY A 84 -6.30 -14.80 8.67
C GLY A 84 -6.51 -14.39 10.13
N LEU A 85 -7.66 -13.79 10.44
CA LEU A 85 -8.05 -13.35 11.78
C LEU A 85 -9.46 -13.82 12.15
N PRO A 86 -9.73 -14.08 13.44
CA PRO A 86 -11.02 -14.60 13.89
C PRO A 86 -12.15 -13.56 13.88
N GLY A 87 -11.89 -12.31 13.51
CA GLY A 87 -12.87 -11.24 13.40
C GLY A 87 -12.32 -10.00 12.69
N PRO A 88 -13.21 -9.07 12.29
CA PRO A 88 -12.81 -7.81 11.67
C PRO A 88 -12.13 -6.88 12.68
N ASP A 89 -11.31 -5.96 12.16
CA ASP A 89 -10.59 -4.89 12.88
C ASP A 89 -9.72 -5.35 14.06
N LEU A 90 -9.36 -6.64 14.12
CA LEU A 90 -8.33 -7.14 15.04
C LEU A 90 -6.92 -6.61 14.70
N ILE A 91 -6.75 -6.17 13.45
CA ILE A 91 -5.75 -5.18 13.05
C ILE A 91 -6.54 -3.87 12.86
N PRO A 92 -6.45 -2.91 13.78
CA PRO A 92 -7.31 -1.73 13.74
C PRO A 92 -6.80 -0.73 12.69
N ALA A 93 -7.67 -0.37 11.74
CA ALA A 93 -7.41 0.76 10.84
C ALA A 93 -7.25 2.08 11.63
N ILE A 94 -6.52 3.04 11.07
CA ILE A 94 -6.39 4.40 11.62
C ILE A 94 -7.39 5.29 10.89
N ASP A 95 -8.42 5.77 11.58
CA ASP A 95 -9.50 6.57 10.96
C ASP A 95 -9.32 8.09 11.16
N ASP A 96 -8.55 8.49 12.17
CA ASP A 96 -8.25 9.90 12.50
C ASP A 96 -6.73 10.05 12.63
N PRO A 97 -5.97 10.06 11.52
CA PRO A 97 -4.52 10.09 11.55
C PRO A 97 -4.00 11.41 12.14
N VAL A 98 -3.07 11.31 13.09
CA VAL A 98 -2.26 12.46 13.52
C VAL A 98 -1.08 12.59 12.56
N LEU A 99 -0.91 13.80 12.03
CA LEU A 99 0.01 14.08 10.94
C LEU A 99 0.97 15.19 11.38
N THR A 100 2.27 14.94 11.22
CA THR A 100 3.35 15.82 11.67
C THR A 100 4.27 16.15 10.48
N PRO A 101 4.72 17.39 10.29
CA PRO A 101 5.68 17.72 9.24
C PRO A 101 6.94 16.86 9.32
N ALA A 102 7.47 16.46 8.17
CA ALA A 102 8.63 15.57 8.09
C ALA A 102 9.84 16.13 8.85
N SER A 103 10.07 17.44 8.73
CA SER A 103 11.12 18.18 9.44
C SER A 103 11.03 18.12 10.99
N GLU A 104 9.88 17.77 11.56
CA GLU A 104 9.64 17.72 13.01
C GLU A 104 9.75 16.30 13.61
N LEU A 105 9.82 15.25 12.78
CA LEU A 105 9.86 13.87 13.27
C LEU A 105 11.21 13.45 13.87
N GLY A 106 12.28 14.16 13.55
CA GLY A 106 13.63 13.86 14.03
C GLY A 106 14.11 12.46 13.62
N ALA A 107 14.90 11.82 14.48
CA ALA A 107 15.54 10.52 14.20
C ALA A 107 14.63 9.30 14.51
N TRP A 108 13.31 9.42 14.37
CA TRP A 108 12.40 8.29 14.64
C TRP A 108 12.42 7.24 13.52
N LEU A 109 12.51 7.67 12.27
CA LEU A 109 12.62 6.82 11.09
C LEU A 109 14.07 6.83 10.62
N GLU A 110 14.62 5.65 10.34
CA GLU A 110 15.94 5.53 9.72
C GLU A 110 15.85 5.89 8.23
N PRO A 111 16.92 6.47 7.63
CA PRO A 111 16.92 6.95 6.25
C PRO A 111 16.37 5.96 5.22
N ALA A 112 16.75 4.68 5.34
CA ALA A 112 16.39 3.65 4.39
C ALA A 112 14.98 3.07 4.57
N GLU A 113 14.24 3.46 5.61
CA GLU A 113 12.94 2.85 5.86
C GLU A 113 11.91 3.19 4.80
N ALA A 114 11.09 2.20 4.43
CA ALA A 114 10.00 2.43 3.49
C ALA A 114 8.86 3.24 4.14
N VAL A 115 8.38 4.24 3.43
CA VAL A 115 7.11 4.91 3.66
C VAL A 115 6.24 4.74 2.42
N VAL A 116 4.92 4.66 2.61
CA VAL A 116 3.98 4.80 1.50
C VAL A 116 3.84 6.28 1.22
N PHE A 117 4.25 6.70 0.03
CA PHE A 117 4.11 8.07 -0.45
C PHE A 117 2.81 8.21 -1.25
N VAL A 118 2.02 9.23 -0.91
CA VAL A 118 0.81 9.63 -1.63
C VAL A 118 0.86 11.15 -1.80
N GLU A 119 0.57 11.64 -3.00
CA GLU A 119 0.45 13.07 -3.24
C GLU A 119 -0.82 13.35 -4.05
N ARG A 120 -1.58 14.36 -3.61
CA ARG A 120 -2.78 14.82 -4.31
C ARG A 120 -2.87 16.33 -4.18
N ASN A 121 -3.02 17.04 -5.30
CA ASN A 121 -3.15 18.50 -5.33
C ASN A 121 -2.04 19.27 -4.57
N GLY A 122 -0.80 18.76 -4.62
CA GLY A 122 0.36 19.34 -3.93
C GLY A 122 0.44 19.02 -2.43
N ASP A 123 -0.47 18.21 -1.89
CA ASP A 123 -0.43 17.72 -0.52
C ASP A 123 0.29 16.37 -0.47
N ALA A 124 1.58 16.41 -0.13
CA ALA A 124 2.45 15.25 -0.04
C ALA A 124 2.38 14.59 1.35
N ARG A 125 2.06 13.30 1.37
CA ARG A 125 1.89 12.49 2.57
C ARG A 125 2.82 11.29 2.59
N ALA A 126 3.34 10.97 3.76
CA ALA A 126 4.06 9.74 4.02
C ALA A 126 3.41 8.93 5.15
N TYR A 127 3.20 7.64 4.90
CA TYR A 127 2.66 6.71 5.89
C TYR A 127 3.73 5.64 6.17
N PRO A 128 4.42 5.68 7.33
CA PRO A 128 5.54 4.77 7.56
C PRO A 128 5.11 3.32 7.55
N VAL A 129 5.79 2.48 6.76
CA VAL A 129 5.44 1.06 6.63
C VAL A 129 5.50 0.34 7.97
N ARG A 130 6.40 0.74 8.88
CA ARG A 130 6.44 0.22 10.26
C ARG A 130 5.12 0.38 11.03
N VAL A 131 4.37 1.44 10.76
CA VAL A 131 3.05 1.68 11.34
C VAL A 131 2.02 0.84 10.61
N LEU A 132 2.02 0.90 9.27
CA LEU A 132 1.08 0.18 8.43
C LEU A 132 1.18 -1.35 8.57
N MET A 133 2.32 -1.91 8.92
CA MET A 133 2.44 -3.34 9.25
C MET A 133 1.62 -3.78 10.47
N ASN A 134 1.12 -2.84 11.28
CA ASN A 134 0.31 -3.09 12.47
C ASN A 134 -1.14 -2.59 12.35
N HIS A 135 -1.44 -1.86 11.27
CA HIS A 135 -2.73 -1.17 11.09
C HIS A 135 -3.36 -1.44 9.72
N GLU A 136 -2.54 -1.75 8.70
CA GLU A 136 -2.85 -2.08 7.31
C GLU A 136 -3.63 -1.04 6.51
N ILE A 137 -4.46 -0.21 7.15
CA ILE A 137 -5.34 0.78 6.55
C ILE A 137 -5.27 2.09 7.35
N VAL A 138 -5.17 3.20 6.63
CA VAL A 138 -5.34 4.57 7.16
C VAL A 138 -6.40 5.25 6.30
N ASN A 139 -7.50 5.68 6.90
CA ASN A 139 -8.47 6.56 6.25
C ASN A 139 -8.06 8.00 6.56
N ASP A 140 -7.72 8.76 5.52
CA ASP A 140 -7.21 10.12 5.60
C ASP A 140 -8.00 11.06 4.65
N VAL A 141 -7.67 12.34 4.68
CA VAL A 141 -8.02 13.33 3.68
C VAL A 141 -6.71 13.94 3.17
N VAL A 142 -6.41 13.74 1.88
CA VAL A 142 -5.19 14.25 1.24
C VAL A 142 -5.59 15.27 0.18
N GLY A 143 -5.11 16.49 0.33
CA GLY A 143 -5.69 17.66 -0.33
C GLY A 143 -7.12 17.84 0.16
N ASP A 144 -8.08 17.68 -0.76
CA ASP A 144 -9.51 17.75 -0.50
C ASP A 144 -10.22 16.39 -0.67
N ASP A 145 -9.47 15.35 -1.05
CA ASP A 145 -10.05 14.05 -1.41
C ASP A 145 -10.00 13.09 -0.21
N PRO A 146 -11.13 12.44 0.14
CA PRO A 146 -11.12 11.38 1.13
C PRO A 146 -10.39 10.17 0.54
N ILE A 147 -9.28 9.76 1.15
CA ILE A 147 -8.41 8.70 0.64
C ILE A 147 -8.23 7.61 1.69
N THR A 148 -8.26 6.34 1.26
CA THR A 148 -7.81 5.21 2.07
C THR A 148 -6.44 4.75 1.58
N VAL A 149 -5.44 4.79 2.45
CA VAL A 149 -4.09 4.28 2.19
C VAL A 149 -3.94 2.92 2.84
N THR A 150 -3.41 1.97 2.08
CA THR A 150 -3.47 0.56 2.43
C THR A 150 -2.13 -0.10 2.19
N TYR A 151 -1.73 -1.02 3.05
CA TYR A 151 -0.52 -1.82 2.90
C TYR A 151 -0.77 -3.24 3.34
N CYS A 152 -0.64 -4.18 2.40
CA CYS A 152 -0.68 -5.61 2.69
C CYS A 152 0.75 -6.15 2.85
N PRO A 153 1.20 -6.51 4.06
CA PRO A 153 2.55 -7.02 4.29
C PRO A 153 2.79 -8.40 3.65
N LEU A 154 1.74 -9.23 3.49
CA LEU A 154 1.90 -10.55 2.87
C LEU A 154 2.22 -10.47 1.37
N CYS A 155 1.71 -9.45 0.69
CA CYS A 155 1.96 -9.18 -0.72
C CYS A 155 3.11 -8.18 -0.94
N ASN A 156 3.53 -7.45 0.10
CA ASN A 156 4.30 -6.20 -0.02
C ASN A 156 3.60 -5.24 -1.00
N SER A 157 2.35 -4.87 -0.78
CA SER A 157 1.63 -4.03 -1.74
C SER A 157 1.05 -2.80 -1.05
N ALA A 158 1.48 -1.61 -1.46
CA ALA A 158 0.95 -0.32 -1.03
C ALA A 158 0.02 0.26 -2.09
N LEU A 159 -1.20 0.64 -1.71
CA LEU A 159 -2.20 1.21 -2.62
C LEU A 159 -2.95 2.33 -1.91
N ALA A 160 -3.43 3.30 -2.69
CA ALA A 160 -4.31 4.36 -2.22
C ALA A 160 -5.54 4.46 -3.12
N PHE A 161 -6.68 4.77 -2.53
CA PHE A 161 -7.95 4.89 -3.25
C PHE A 161 -8.76 6.07 -2.74
N VAL A 162 -9.50 6.73 -3.62
CA VAL A 162 -10.57 7.64 -3.20
C VAL A 162 -11.67 6.81 -2.55
N ARG A 163 -12.07 7.16 -1.32
CA ARG A 163 -13.07 6.42 -0.52
C ARG A 163 -14.49 6.99 -0.65
N GLU A 164 -14.76 7.71 -1.73
CA GLU A 164 -16.09 8.08 -2.19
C GLU A 164 -16.56 7.10 -3.28
N VAL A 165 -17.67 6.42 -3.05
CA VAL A 165 -18.24 5.44 -4.00
C VAL A 165 -19.65 5.87 -4.37
N ASN A 166 -19.85 6.19 -5.65
CA ASN A 166 -21.12 6.67 -6.19
C ASN A 166 -21.63 7.94 -5.45
N GLY A 167 -20.72 8.88 -5.15
CA GLY A 167 -21.04 10.14 -4.47
C GLY A 167 -21.24 10.03 -2.96
N ILE A 168 -20.88 8.90 -2.35
CA ILE A 168 -21.03 8.67 -0.91
C ILE A 168 -19.68 8.25 -0.32
N GLU A 169 -19.18 9.06 0.59
CA GLU A 169 -17.97 8.77 1.36
C GLU A 169 -18.19 7.61 2.35
N THR A 170 -17.20 6.73 2.47
CA THR A 170 -17.11 5.69 3.49
C THR A 170 -15.69 5.60 4.06
N THR A 171 -15.51 4.89 5.17
CA THR A 171 -14.20 4.42 5.64
C THR A 171 -14.05 2.93 5.41
N PHE A 172 -12.81 2.47 5.34
CA PHE A 172 -12.48 1.06 5.19
C PHE A 172 -11.87 0.49 6.48
N GLY A 173 -12.25 -0.75 6.80
CA GLY A 173 -11.67 -1.53 7.89
C GLY A 173 -11.04 -2.83 7.38
N VAL A 174 -10.29 -3.49 8.26
CA VAL A 174 -9.64 -4.77 7.97
C VAL A 174 -10.66 -5.88 8.23
N SER A 175 -11.05 -6.63 7.19
CA SER A 175 -12.08 -7.66 7.37
C SER A 175 -11.60 -8.86 8.19
N GLY A 176 -10.29 -9.10 8.26
CA GLY A 176 -9.69 -10.33 8.78
C GLY A 176 -9.63 -11.49 7.77
N MET A 177 -10.12 -11.28 6.55
CA MET A 177 -10.08 -12.22 5.44
C MET A 177 -8.98 -11.90 4.43
N LEU A 178 -8.57 -12.92 3.69
CA LEU A 178 -7.56 -12.86 2.64
C LEU A 178 -8.09 -13.53 1.37
N PHE A 179 -7.77 -12.95 0.22
CA PHE A 179 -7.94 -13.57 -1.10
C PHE A 179 -6.58 -13.56 -1.81
N ASN A 180 -6.05 -14.72 -2.19
CA ASN A 180 -4.68 -14.86 -2.71
C ASN A 180 -3.59 -14.25 -1.80
N SER A 181 -3.72 -14.43 -0.48
CA SER A 181 -2.93 -13.77 0.57
C SER A 181 -3.06 -12.24 0.64
N SER A 182 -3.83 -11.62 -0.25
CA SER A 182 -4.05 -10.18 -0.25
C SER A 182 -5.16 -9.81 0.74
N LEU A 183 -4.98 -8.68 1.39
CA LEU A 183 -5.95 -8.07 2.31
C LEU A 183 -7.33 -7.96 1.63
N VAL A 184 -8.36 -8.46 2.29
CA VAL A 184 -9.75 -8.11 1.99
C VAL A 184 -10.18 -7.00 2.94
N MET A 185 -10.53 -5.85 2.39
CA MET A 185 -11.08 -4.73 3.14
C MET A 185 -12.59 -4.88 3.27
N TYR A 186 -13.21 -4.10 4.15
CA TYR A 186 -14.65 -3.89 4.11
C TYR A 186 -14.98 -2.41 4.25
N ASP A 187 -16.00 -1.92 3.56
CA ASP A 187 -16.49 -0.57 3.76
C ASP A 187 -17.44 -0.51 4.96
N ARG A 188 -17.29 0.46 5.86
CA ARG A 188 -18.12 0.51 7.08
C ARG A 188 -19.57 0.89 6.82
N LEU A 189 -19.85 1.54 5.69
CA LEU A 189 -21.20 1.98 5.33
C LEU A 189 -22.12 0.80 4.97
N THR A 190 -21.68 -0.10 4.10
CA THR A 190 -22.48 -1.24 3.60
C THR A 190 -21.99 -2.58 4.11
N GLN A 191 -20.76 -2.65 4.61
CA GLN A 191 -20.08 -3.88 5.01
C GLN A 191 -19.95 -4.88 3.85
N SER A 192 -19.78 -4.35 2.63
CA SER A 192 -19.35 -5.13 1.48
C SER A 192 -17.84 -5.41 1.57
N LEU A 193 -17.39 -6.49 0.95
CA LEU A 193 -16.00 -6.93 0.93
C LEU A 193 -15.32 -6.45 -0.34
N TRP A 194 -14.15 -5.86 -0.17
CA TRP A 194 -13.37 -5.23 -1.25
C TRP A 194 -11.97 -5.83 -1.30
N LEU A 195 -11.47 -6.08 -2.50
CA LEU A 195 -10.09 -6.53 -2.68
C LEU A 195 -9.15 -5.33 -2.61
N HIS A 196 -8.21 -5.34 -1.66
CA HIS A 196 -7.11 -4.36 -1.58
C HIS A 196 -6.41 -4.23 -2.93
N PHE A 197 -6.08 -5.37 -3.56
CA PHE A 197 -5.24 -5.40 -4.74
C PHE A 197 -5.87 -4.70 -5.95
N THR A 198 -7.17 -4.90 -6.21
CA THR A 198 -7.85 -4.36 -7.39
C THR A 198 -8.65 -3.10 -7.08
N GLY A 199 -9.12 -2.92 -5.84
CA GLY A 199 -10.09 -1.89 -5.47
C GLY A 199 -11.53 -2.25 -5.83
N GLU A 200 -11.81 -3.51 -6.20
CA GLU A 200 -13.14 -3.98 -6.58
C GLU A 200 -13.91 -4.52 -5.36
N ALA A 201 -15.19 -4.16 -5.26
CA ALA A 201 -16.13 -4.80 -4.37
C ALA A 201 -16.54 -6.17 -4.92
N VAL A 202 -16.26 -7.24 -4.17
CA VAL A 202 -16.45 -8.60 -4.66
C VAL A 202 -17.61 -9.34 -4.01
N VAL A 203 -18.04 -8.95 -2.80
CA VAL A 203 -19.19 -9.55 -2.12
C VAL A 203 -19.94 -8.49 -1.31
N GLY A 204 -21.26 -8.40 -1.48
CA GLY A 204 -22.12 -7.48 -0.71
C GLY A 204 -22.95 -6.58 -1.62
N ASP A 205 -23.59 -5.57 -1.03
CA ASP A 205 -24.43 -4.61 -1.76
C ASP A 205 -23.66 -3.85 -2.85
N ARG A 206 -22.34 -3.72 -2.68
CA ARG A 206 -21.45 -2.99 -3.59
C ARG A 206 -20.85 -3.86 -4.68
N THR A 207 -21.14 -5.16 -4.75
CA THR A 207 -20.46 -6.06 -5.71
C THR A 207 -20.45 -5.50 -7.14
N GLY A 208 -19.26 -5.39 -7.73
CA GLY A 208 -19.00 -4.81 -9.05
C GLY A 208 -18.64 -3.32 -9.05
N ASP A 209 -18.80 -2.60 -7.94
CA ASP A 209 -18.26 -1.25 -7.78
C ASP A 209 -16.72 -1.28 -7.76
N GLN A 210 -16.10 -0.25 -8.32
CA GLN A 210 -14.65 -0.11 -8.46
C GLN A 210 -14.18 1.21 -7.83
N LEU A 211 -13.15 1.15 -6.98
CA LEU A 211 -12.53 2.34 -6.40
C LEU A 211 -11.62 3.05 -7.41
N GLU A 212 -11.63 4.38 -7.40
CA GLU A 212 -10.63 5.21 -8.09
C GLU A 212 -9.28 5.05 -7.39
N ARG A 213 -8.27 4.60 -8.16
CA ARG A 213 -6.89 4.50 -7.67
C ARG A 213 -6.22 5.86 -7.64
N VAL A 214 -5.53 6.14 -6.54
CA VAL A 214 -4.59 7.26 -6.40
C VAL A 214 -3.18 6.70 -6.50
N SER A 215 -2.30 7.40 -7.20
CA SER A 215 -0.88 7.03 -7.27
C SER A 215 -0.29 6.98 -5.87
N ALA A 216 0.22 5.80 -5.51
CA ALA A 216 0.96 5.56 -4.28
C ALA A 216 2.20 4.74 -4.61
N GLY A 217 3.29 4.94 -3.87
CA GLY A 217 4.52 4.20 -4.07
C GLY A 217 5.24 3.95 -2.75
N LEU A 218 6.07 2.90 -2.71
CA LEU A 218 7.00 2.72 -1.61
C LEU A 218 8.26 3.53 -1.92
N VAL A 219 8.65 4.40 -1.00
CA VAL A 219 9.85 5.25 -1.13
C VAL A 219 10.67 5.18 0.14
N SER A 220 11.98 5.43 0.07
CA SER A 220 12.77 5.60 1.29
C SER A 220 12.36 6.86 2.06
N TRP A 221 12.49 6.82 3.38
CA TRP A 221 12.22 7.96 4.24
C TRP A 221 13.12 9.16 3.88
N GLU A 222 14.40 8.91 3.62
CA GLU A 222 15.34 9.92 3.14
C GLU A 222 14.86 10.55 1.83
N GLY A 223 14.47 9.74 0.84
CA GLY A 223 13.98 10.24 -0.44
C GLY A 223 12.71 11.08 -0.30
N PHE A 224 11.80 10.71 0.60
CA PHE A 224 10.61 11.52 0.89
C PHE A 224 10.98 12.86 1.55
N VAL A 225 11.88 12.87 2.53
CA VAL A 225 12.30 14.10 3.23
C VAL A 225 13.04 15.06 2.29
N GLU A 226 13.88 14.53 1.41
CA GLU A 226 14.60 15.32 0.41
C GLU A 226 13.65 15.99 -0.59
N ALA A 227 12.63 15.28 -1.05
CA ALA A 227 11.63 15.78 -1.98
C ALA A 227 10.60 16.71 -1.31
N HIS A 228 10.12 16.34 -0.12
CA HIS A 228 9.02 16.98 0.58
C HIS A 228 9.36 17.26 2.05
N PRO A 229 10.26 18.21 2.35
CA PRO A 229 10.68 18.50 3.73
C PRO A 229 9.53 19.04 4.62
N ASP A 230 8.52 19.65 3.99
CA ASP A 230 7.29 20.13 4.62
C ASP A 230 6.12 19.15 4.49
N GLY A 231 6.34 17.99 3.84
CA GLY A 231 5.34 16.94 3.69
C GLY A 231 4.88 16.39 5.03
N LEU A 232 3.62 15.96 5.10
CA LEU A 232 3.00 15.51 6.35
C LEU A 232 3.12 14.01 6.50
N VAL A 233 3.45 13.56 7.71
CA VAL A 233 3.78 12.16 7.98
C VAL A 233 2.87 11.60 9.08
N LEU A 234 2.37 10.39 8.89
CA LEU A 234 1.62 9.68 9.92
C LEU A 234 2.47 9.49 11.19
N ASP A 235 2.01 10.08 12.27
CA ASP A 235 2.66 10.12 13.57
C ASP A 235 1.78 9.44 14.63
N PRO A 236 1.93 8.12 14.84
CA PRO A 236 1.08 7.39 15.76
C PRO A 236 1.40 7.72 17.22
N PRO A 237 0.42 7.62 18.13
CA PRO A 237 0.72 7.66 19.55
C PRO A 237 1.63 6.48 19.93
N ASN A 238 2.66 6.74 20.72
CA ASN A 238 3.64 5.74 21.18
C ASN A 238 4.50 5.12 20.06
N ARG A 239 5.31 5.98 19.41
CA ARG A 239 6.30 5.66 18.38
C ARG A 239 7.18 4.43 18.66
N ASP A 240 7.55 4.18 19.92
CA ASP A 240 8.43 3.07 20.33
C ASP A 240 7.82 1.67 20.13
N ARG A 241 6.51 1.58 19.89
CA ARG A 241 5.81 0.32 19.59
C ARG A 241 6.18 -0.23 18.21
N TYR A 242 6.62 0.63 17.29
CA TYR A 242 6.78 0.30 15.87
C TYR A 242 8.25 0.06 15.51
N GLY A 243 8.49 -0.55 14.34
CA GLY A 243 9.82 -0.72 13.74
C GLY A 243 10.38 -2.14 13.80
N ARG A 244 9.86 -3.01 14.68
CA ARG A 244 10.11 -4.46 14.58
C ARG A 244 9.33 -5.04 13.41
N ASN A 245 9.92 -6.00 12.72
CA ASN A 245 9.25 -6.76 11.66
C ASN A 245 8.52 -7.98 12.27
N PRO A 246 7.17 -7.98 12.38
CA PRO A 246 6.42 -9.14 12.87
C PRO A 246 6.46 -10.35 11.93
N TYR A 247 6.93 -10.18 10.69
CA TYR A 247 7.11 -11.24 9.69
C TYR A 247 8.54 -11.80 9.67
N ALA A 248 9.39 -11.41 10.62
CA ALA A 248 10.68 -12.06 10.87
C ALA A 248 10.51 -13.16 11.93
N GLY A 249 10.70 -14.43 11.57
CA GLY A 249 10.74 -15.51 12.58
C GLY A 249 10.33 -16.90 12.10
N SER A 250 10.27 -17.83 13.06
CA SER A 250 10.01 -19.27 12.80
C SER A 250 8.63 -19.56 12.20
N GLY A 251 7.65 -18.67 12.39
CA GLY A 251 6.33 -18.76 11.74
C GLY A 251 6.39 -18.60 10.21
N PHE A 252 7.50 -18.10 9.67
CA PHE A 252 7.75 -17.88 8.24
C PHE A 252 9.01 -18.64 7.77
N GLY A 253 9.22 -19.86 8.28
CA GLY A 253 10.31 -20.74 7.85
C GLY A 253 11.66 -20.50 8.53
N GLY A 254 11.73 -19.63 9.56
CA GLY A 254 12.96 -19.36 10.29
C GLY A 254 13.93 -18.40 9.59
N SER A 255 13.55 -17.88 8.42
CA SER A 255 14.19 -16.79 7.69
C SER A 255 13.28 -15.56 7.63
N ALA A 256 13.79 -14.44 7.12
CA ALA A 256 12.94 -13.29 6.80
C ALA A 256 11.91 -13.66 5.71
N TYR A 257 10.73 -13.02 5.73
CA TYR A 257 9.64 -13.35 4.80
C TYR A 257 9.99 -12.98 3.34
N ASP A 258 10.57 -11.80 3.10
CA ASP A 258 11.03 -11.37 1.78
C ASP A 258 12.37 -12.01 1.39
N THR A 259 12.30 -13.28 1.00
CA THR A 259 13.38 -14.04 0.41
C THR A 259 12.82 -15.01 -0.62
N LEU A 260 13.62 -15.33 -1.64
CA LEU A 260 13.24 -16.25 -2.72
C LEU A 260 13.01 -17.69 -2.24
N ALA A 261 13.52 -18.04 -1.05
CA ALA A 261 13.33 -19.35 -0.44
C ALA A 261 12.01 -19.47 0.35
N SER A 262 11.31 -18.35 0.59
CA SER A 262 10.02 -18.36 1.27
C SER A 262 8.90 -18.76 0.31
N GLU A 263 7.84 -19.31 0.89
CA GLU A 263 6.58 -19.57 0.17
C GLU A 263 5.53 -18.54 0.60
N PRO A 264 4.58 -18.20 -0.28
CA PRO A 264 3.47 -17.31 0.05
C PRO A 264 2.68 -17.82 1.26
N PHE A 265 2.60 -17.00 2.31
CA PHE A 265 1.87 -17.36 3.53
C PHE A 265 0.36 -17.13 3.33
N LEU A 266 -0.47 -18.06 3.82
CA LEU A 266 -1.93 -18.03 3.67
C LEU A 266 -2.38 -17.78 2.22
N PHE A 267 -1.75 -18.51 1.29
CA PHE A 267 -2.06 -18.42 -0.13
C PHE A 267 -2.97 -19.57 -0.57
N ASN A 268 -4.06 -19.22 -1.24
CA ASN A 268 -5.01 -20.17 -1.84
C ASN A 268 -5.24 -19.85 -3.32
N GLY A 269 -4.20 -20.10 -4.10
CA GLY A 269 -4.18 -19.91 -5.55
C GLY A 269 -3.12 -20.78 -6.20
N THR A 270 -2.94 -20.60 -7.51
CA THR A 270 -1.88 -21.25 -8.28
C THR A 270 -0.71 -20.29 -8.42
N THR A 271 0.50 -20.76 -8.11
CA THR A 271 1.71 -19.98 -8.35
C THR A 271 2.08 -20.00 -9.83
N ASP A 272 2.54 -18.87 -10.34
CA ASP A 272 2.96 -18.74 -11.73
C ASP A 272 4.45 -19.12 -11.89
N PRO A 273 4.77 -20.15 -12.71
CA PRO A 273 6.12 -20.69 -12.81
C PRO A 273 7.11 -19.78 -13.56
N ARG A 274 6.67 -18.67 -14.18
CA ARG A 274 7.54 -17.75 -14.92
C ARG A 274 8.55 -17.04 -14.00
N SER A 275 8.26 -16.94 -12.70
CA SER A 275 9.23 -16.50 -11.69
C SER A 275 8.91 -17.09 -10.31
N GLU A 276 9.90 -17.04 -9.42
CA GLU A 276 9.77 -17.40 -8.01
C GLU A 276 8.72 -16.54 -7.33
N SER A 277 7.84 -17.17 -6.56
CA SER A 277 6.70 -16.54 -5.88
C SER A 277 7.05 -15.23 -5.17
N MET A 278 8.16 -15.22 -4.44
CA MET A 278 8.60 -14.08 -3.62
C MET A 278 9.50 -13.10 -4.38
N ARG A 279 9.65 -13.23 -5.72
CA ARG A 279 10.37 -12.24 -6.52
C ARG A 279 9.62 -10.92 -6.48
N ARG A 280 10.32 -9.83 -6.15
CA ARG A 280 9.77 -8.48 -6.27
C ARG A 280 9.64 -8.08 -7.73
N VAL A 281 8.50 -7.48 -8.04
CA VAL A 281 8.19 -6.90 -9.34
C VAL A 281 7.58 -5.52 -9.17
N VAL A 282 7.77 -4.68 -10.18
CA VAL A 282 7.03 -3.43 -10.39
C VAL A 282 6.02 -3.72 -11.49
N GLY A 283 4.75 -3.72 -11.15
CA GLY A 283 3.65 -4.02 -12.06
C GLY A 283 2.85 -2.79 -12.46
N VAL A 284 2.43 -2.72 -13.71
CA VAL A 284 1.59 -1.66 -14.27
C VAL A 284 0.41 -2.30 -14.99
N VAL A 285 -0.79 -1.72 -14.83
CA VAL A 285 -1.98 -2.06 -15.60
C VAL A 285 -2.45 -0.80 -16.31
N ARG A 286 -2.69 -0.88 -17.62
CA ARG A 286 -3.19 0.22 -18.44
C ARG A 286 -4.09 -0.30 -19.55
N ASP A 287 -5.28 0.26 -19.67
CA ASP A 287 -6.30 -0.13 -20.67
C ASP A 287 -6.57 -1.65 -20.77
N GLY A 288 -6.41 -2.37 -19.65
CA GLY A 288 -6.60 -3.82 -19.54
C GLY A 288 -5.34 -4.65 -19.81
N ASP A 289 -4.27 -4.05 -20.33
CA ASP A 289 -2.98 -4.69 -20.49
C ASP A 289 -2.16 -4.59 -19.19
N ALA A 290 -1.42 -5.66 -18.88
CA ALA A 290 -0.59 -5.74 -17.69
C ALA A 290 0.86 -6.09 -18.04
N HIS A 291 1.81 -5.39 -17.43
CA HIS A 291 3.23 -5.67 -17.56
C HIS A 291 3.91 -5.52 -16.19
N ALA A 292 4.77 -6.48 -15.84
CA ALA A 292 5.63 -6.42 -14.68
C ALA A 292 7.12 -6.51 -15.05
N TRP A 293 7.95 -5.72 -14.38
CA TRP A 293 9.42 -5.81 -14.44
C TRP A 293 9.95 -6.36 -13.12
N THR A 294 10.81 -7.37 -13.18
CA THR A 294 11.49 -7.84 -11.96
C THR A 294 12.40 -6.75 -11.41
N ILE A 295 12.50 -6.64 -10.08
CA ILE A 295 13.44 -5.69 -9.47
C ILE A 295 14.88 -5.97 -9.92
N THR A 296 15.21 -7.23 -10.26
CA THR A 296 16.53 -7.59 -10.78
C THR A 296 16.83 -7.04 -12.18
N THR A 297 15.79 -6.73 -12.96
CA THR A 297 15.91 -6.00 -14.22
C THR A 297 16.13 -4.50 -13.97
N LEU A 298 15.45 -3.95 -12.97
CA LEU A 298 15.42 -2.51 -12.70
C LEU A 298 16.58 -2.02 -11.83
N GLN A 299 17.20 -2.87 -11.02
CA GLN A 299 18.24 -2.43 -10.09
C GLN A 299 19.63 -2.31 -10.75
N GLY A 300 20.41 -1.30 -10.35
CA GLY A 300 21.81 -1.19 -10.76
C GLY A 300 22.48 0.14 -10.42
N GLY A 301 23.79 0.09 -10.12
CA GLY A 301 24.64 1.28 -9.98
C GLY A 301 24.11 2.33 -9.00
N LEU A 302 24.10 3.57 -9.45
CA LEU A 302 23.51 4.72 -8.74
C LEU A 302 22.03 4.95 -9.09
N GLY A 303 21.51 4.21 -10.08
CA GLY A 303 20.15 4.29 -10.58
C GLY A 303 20.04 3.64 -11.96
N THR A 304 18.82 3.37 -12.42
CA THR A 304 18.56 2.90 -13.79
C THR A 304 17.34 3.57 -14.41
N VAL A 305 17.34 3.65 -15.73
CA VAL A 305 16.20 4.00 -16.56
C VAL A 305 15.84 2.78 -17.40
N THR A 306 14.61 2.30 -17.27
CA THR A 306 14.09 1.21 -18.09
C THR A 306 12.90 1.72 -18.88
N ALA A 307 13.09 1.90 -20.19
CA ALA A 307 11.98 2.15 -21.11
C ALA A 307 11.17 0.87 -21.32
N GLY A 308 9.86 1.02 -21.46
CA GLY A 308 8.95 -0.08 -21.72
C GLY A 308 7.64 0.39 -22.35
N GLU A 309 6.76 -0.57 -22.59
CA GLU A 309 5.41 -0.33 -23.11
C GLU A 309 4.44 -1.24 -22.33
N VAL A 310 3.23 -0.73 -22.08
CA VAL A 310 2.11 -1.48 -21.52
C VAL A 310 0.95 -1.33 -22.48
N GLY A 311 0.58 -2.40 -23.19
CA GLY A 311 -0.23 -2.27 -24.39
C GLY A 311 0.49 -1.44 -25.44
N ASP A 312 -0.16 -0.38 -25.93
CA ASP A 312 0.41 0.59 -26.87
C ASP A 312 0.96 1.86 -26.17
N ASP A 313 0.89 1.93 -24.83
CA ASP A 313 1.31 3.10 -24.08
C ASP A 313 2.77 3.02 -23.63
N PRO A 314 3.62 3.98 -24.03
CA PRO A 314 5.02 4.01 -23.60
C PRO A 314 5.12 4.42 -22.13
N VAL A 315 6.03 3.77 -21.41
CA VAL A 315 6.33 4.04 -20.00
C VAL A 315 7.83 4.12 -19.78
N VAL A 316 8.25 4.85 -18.76
CA VAL A 316 9.61 4.81 -18.24
C VAL A 316 9.59 4.46 -16.76
N VAL A 317 10.40 3.46 -16.39
CA VAL A 317 10.64 3.09 -15.00
C VAL A 317 11.96 3.68 -14.56
N LEU A 318 11.91 4.55 -13.56
CA LEU A 318 13.08 5.11 -12.87
C LEU A 318 13.30 4.31 -11.59
N TRP A 319 14.53 3.86 -11.35
CA TRP A 319 14.88 3.14 -10.13
C TRP A 319 16.11 3.75 -9.47
N SER A 320 16.06 3.97 -8.16
CA SER A 320 17.19 4.42 -7.33
C SER A 320 17.40 3.48 -6.13
N PRO A 321 18.65 3.28 -5.66
CA PRO A 321 18.93 2.52 -4.44
C PRO A 321 18.49 3.28 -3.18
N GLY A 322 18.55 2.63 -2.02
CA GLY A 322 18.46 3.29 -0.72
C GLY A 322 17.21 2.98 0.11
N GLN A 323 16.27 2.20 -0.42
CA GLN A 323 15.09 1.77 0.33
C GLN A 323 15.24 0.35 0.82
N ALA A 324 15.16 0.13 2.12
CA ALA A 324 15.15 -1.18 2.76
C ALA A 324 13.80 -1.89 2.56
N SER A 325 13.86 -3.21 2.35
CA SER A 325 12.67 -4.05 2.47
C SER A 325 12.23 -4.17 3.92
N ALA A 326 11.02 -3.69 4.22
CA ALA A 326 10.42 -3.82 5.56
C ALA A 326 10.21 -5.27 6.04
N LEU A 327 10.32 -6.24 5.13
CA LEU A 327 10.01 -7.66 5.35
C LEU A 327 11.25 -8.57 5.34
N ALA A 328 12.45 -8.01 5.11
CA ALA A 328 13.69 -8.78 4.91
C ALA A 328 14.64 -8.80 6.12
N GLY A 329 14.39 -7.99 7.16
CA GLY A 329 15.22 -7.89 8.38
C GLY A 329 14.43 -8.15 9.67
N GLU A 330 15.11 -8.18 10.82
CA GLU A 330 14.46 -8.24 12.14
C GLU A 330 13.71 -6.93 12.49
N THR A 331 14.22 -5.82 11.97
CA THR A 331 13.58 -4.51 11.98
C THR A 331 13.34 -4.07 10.54
N VAL A 332 12.39 -3.16 10.35
CA VAL A 332 12.07 -2.65 9.00
C VAL A 332 13.27 -1.95 8.33
N ALA A 333 14.14 -1.32 9.13
CA ALA A 333 15.30 -0.55 8.66
C ALA A 333 16.49 -1.43 8.27
N THR A 334 16.55 -2.67 8.77
CA THR A 334 17.70 -3.58 8.56
C THR A 334 17.49 -4.55 7.40
N GLY A 335 16.40 -4.37 6.64
CA GLY A 335 16.16 -5.12 5.42
C GLY A 335 17.22 -4.85 4.35
N ARG A 336 17.35 -5.80 3.42
CA ARG A 336 18.16 -5.59 2.21
C ARG A 336 17.62 -4.40 1.42
N ASP A 337 18.51 -3.71 0.72
CA ASP A 337 18.13 -2.67 -0.25
C ASP A 337 17.31 -3.29 -1.39
N VAL A 338 16.17 -2.68 -1.66
CA VAL A 338 15.27 -3.00 -2.77
C VAL A 338 15.06 -1.80 -3.69
N GLY A 339 15.57 -0.64 -3.30
CA GLY A 339 15.41 0.63 -3.98
C GLY A 339 13.97 1.11 -4.06
N THR A 340 13.83 2.31 -4.62
CA THR A 340 12.57 2.95 -4.94
C THR A 340 12.38 2.89 -6.46
N ALA A 341 11.17 2.55 -6.90
CA ALA A 341 10.78 2.60 -8.29
C ALA A 341 9.69 3.65 -8.50
N GLY A 342 9.80 4.42 -9.59
CA GLY A 342 8.74 5.28 -10.08
C GLY A 342 8.45 4.93 -11.54
N VAL A 343 7.18 4.95 -11.92
CA VAL A 343 6.75 4.72 -13.31
C VAL A 343 6.06 5.97 -13.83
N PHE A 344 6.50 6.43 -15.00
CA PHE A 344 6.06 7.70 -15.57
C PHE A 344 5.74 7.59 -17.06
N SER A 345 4.90 8.51 -17.53
CA SER A 345 4.78 8.83 -18.95
C SER A 345 6.11 9.42 -19.43
N PRO A 346 6.73 8.90 -20.50
CA PRO A 346 7.97 9.43 -21.04
C PRO A 346 7.70 10.63 -21.95
N VAL A 347 6.81 11.53 -21.53
CA VAL A 347 6.43 12.75 -22.26
C VAL A 347 6.80 13.96 -21.41
N VAL A 348 7.66 14.81 -21.95
CA VAL A 348 8.15 16.05 -21.32
C VAL A 348 7.79 17.22 -22.23
N ASP A 349 7.08 18.21 -21.69
CA ASP A 349 6.59 19.40 -22.44
C ASP A 349 5.86 19.03 -23.76
N GLY A 350 5.06 17.96 -23.71
CA GLY A 350 4.28 17.48 -24.85
C GLY A 350 5.06 16.70 -25.91
N ALA A 351 6.33 16.39 -25.69
CA ALA A 351 7.16 15.59 -26.59
C ALA A 351 7.69 14.31 -25.92
N PRO A 352 7.82 13.19 -26.66
CA PRO A 352 8.47 11.99 -26.13
C PRO A 352 9.92 12.27 -25.74
N ALA A 353 10.33 11.83 -24.55
CA ALA A 353 11.67 12.00 -24.01
C ALA A 353 12.35 10.66 -23.71
N THR A 354 13.67 10.63 -23.82
CA THR A 354 14.52 9.56 -23.29
C THR A 354 15.25 10.07 -22.06
N PHE A 355 15.55 9.16 -21.13
CA PHE A 355 16.21 9.51 -19.88
C PHE A 355 17.52 8.72 -19.75
N SER A 356 18.49 9.35 -19.11
CA SER A 356 19.77 8.75 -18.72
C SER A 356 20.05 8.99 -17.24
N VAL A 357 20.95 8.22 -16.65
CA VAL A 357 21.39 8.43 -15.26
C VAL A 357 22.72 9.17 -15.26
N ASP A 358 22.80 10.26 -14.51
CA ASP A 358 24.04 11.03 -14.38
C ASP A 358 25.03 10.41 -13.38
N THR A 359 26.14 11.11 -13.12
CA THR A 359 27.20 10.63 -12.21
C THR A 359 26.84 10.68 -10.73
N GLU A 360 25.77 11.37 -10.37
CA GLU A 360 25.27 11.54 -8.99
C GLU A 360 24.02 10.70 -8.72
N GLY A 361 23.46 10.04 -9.74
CA GLY A 361 22.26 9.21 -9.64
C GLY A 361 20.97 9.93 -10.03
N GLY A 362 21.05 11.17 -10.51
CA GLY A 362 19.91 11.91 -11.05
C GLY A 362 19.48 11.37 -12.42
N PHE A 363 18.18 11.46 -12.72
CA PHE A 363 17.63 11.06 -14.02
C PHE A 363 17.55 12.28 -14.94
N VAL A 364 18.30 12.31 -16.03
CA VAL A 364 18.36 13.46 -16.94
C VAL A 364 17.55 13.15 -18.19
N ASP A 365 16.60 14.01 -18.56
CA ASP A 365 15.97 13.89 -19.88
C ASP A 365 16.89 14.43 -20.98
N ASP A 366 17.10 13.64 -22.02
CA ASP A 366 18.12 13.93 -23.04
C ASP A 366 17.74 15.09 -23.98
N ILE A 367 16.51 15.62 -23.86
CA ILE A 367 15.97 16.67 -24.72
C ILE A 367 16.21 18.05 -24.11
N THR A 368 15.76 18.26 -22.88
CA THR A 368 15.84 19.54 -22.17
C THR A 368 17.06 19.62 -21.27
N GLY A 369 17.62 18.46 -20.87
CA GLY A 369 18.69 18.39 -19.88
C GLY A 369 18.21 18.69 -18.46
N THR A 370 16.92 18.55 -18.18
CA THR A 370 16.37 18.66 -16.81
C THR A 370 16.72 17.39 -16.05
N THR A 371 17.16 17.54 -14.81
CA THR A 371 17.38 16.44 -13.88
C THR A 371 16.14 16.26 -13.02
N TRP A 372 15.70 15.00 -12.93
CA TRP A 372 14.53 14.53 -12.21
C TRP A 372 14.97 13.61 -11.07
N ASN A 373 14.27 13.64 -9.93
CA ASN A 373 14.44 12.63 -8.88
C ASN A 373 13.62 11.36 -9.21
N VAL A 374 13.75 10.31 -8.38
CA VAL A 374 13.00 9.04 -8.58
C VAL A 374 11.49 9.21 -8.43
N LEU A 375 11.04 10.31 -7.81
CA LEU A 375 9.63 10.66 -7.68
C LEU A 375 9.08 11.39 -8.93
N GLY A 376 9.92 11.63 -9.93
CA GLY A 376 9.54 12.30 -11.17
C GLY A 376 9.44 13.81 -11.01
N GLU A 377 10.06 14.40 -9.99
CA GLU A 377 10.09 15.84 -9.80
C GLU A 377 11.37 16.42 -10.39
N ALA A 378 11.26 17.50 -11.14
CA ALA A 378 12.39 18.21 -11.71
C ALA A 378 13.12 18.99 -10.61
N VAL A 379 14.34 18.55 -10.28
CA VAL A 379 15.17 19.12 -9.21
C VAL A 379 16.24 20.08 -9.72
N ALA A 380 16.54 20.07 -11.02
CA ALA A 380 17.46 21.01 -11.64
C ALA A 380 17.21 21.15 -13.14
N GLY A 381 17.51 22.31 -13.71
CA GLY A 381 17.47 22.55 -15.16
C GLY A 381 16.25 23.35 -15.61
N PRO A 382 15.96 23.39 -16.93
CA PRO A 382 14.94 24.29 -17.49
C PRO A 382 13.52 24.08 -16.97
N LEU A 383 13.18 22.88 -16.50
CA LEU A 383 11.84 22.52 -16.02
C LEU A 383 11.78 22.32 -14.49
N GLU A 384 12.76 22.84 -13.72
CA GLU A 384 12.78 22.75 -12.26
C GLU A 384 11.44 23.14 -11.62
N GLY A 385 10.95 22.31 -10.70
CA GLY A 385 9.65 22.45 -10.04
C GLY A 385 8.46 21.86 -10.80
N SER A 386 8.67 21.32 -12.00
CA SER A 386 7.65 20.51 -12.70
C SER A 386 7.70 19.04 -12.28
N THR A 387 6.65 18.29 -12.62
CA THR A 387 6.53 16.86 -12.31
C THR A 387 6.20 16.07 -13.57
N LEU A 388 6.82 14.90 -13.73
CA LEU A 388 6.41 13.91 -14.72
C LEU A 388 5.01 13.36 -14.37
N GLU A 389 4.23 13.03 -15.40
CA GLU A 389 2.96 12.33 -15.20
C GLU A 389 3.25 10.92 -14.67
N ARG A 390 2.95 10.71 -13.38
CA ARG A 390 3.11 9.42 -12.71
C ARG A 390 2.03 8.45 -13.15
N ILE A 391 2.44 7.25 -13.55
CA ILE A 391 1.55 6.14 -13.86
C ILE A 391 1.36 5.30 -12.59
N PRO A 392 0.10 5.02 -12.18
CA PRO A 392 -0.18 4.10 -11.09
C PRO A 392 0.49 2.74 -11.35
N HIS A 393 1.33 2.33 -10.41
CA HIS A 393 2.06 1.07 -10.45
C HIS A 393 2.00 0.40 -9.08
N LEU A 394 2.49 -0.83 -9.02
CA LEU A 394 2.52 -1.60 -7.79
C LEU A 394 3.87 -2.29 -7.62
N ASP A 395 4.59 -1.94 -6.57
CA ASP A 395 5.67 -2.76 -6.04
C ASP A 395 5.05 -3.91 -5.25
N THR A 396 5.31 -5.16 -5.62
CA THR A 396 4.72 -6.34 -4.97
C THR A 396 5.54 -7.60 -5.21
N PHE A 397 5.20 -8.70 -4.52
CA PHE A 397 5.69 -10.02 -4.89
C PHE A 397 4.98 -10.60 -6.12
N TRP A 398 5.72 -11.39 -6.90
CA TRP A 398 5.27 -12.00 -8.15
C TRP A 398 4.04 -12.89 -7.96
N PHE A 399 3.98 -13.67 -6.88
CA PHE A 399 2.82 -14.54 -6.62
C PHE A 399 1.52 -13.72 -6.50
N ALA A 400 1.60 -12.54 -5.87
CA ALA A 400 0.45 -11.66 -5.70
C ALA A 400 0.09 -11.03 -7.06
N TRP A 401 1.07 -10.44 -7.75
CA TRP A 401 0.84 -9.84 -9.07
C TRP A 401 0.21 -10.80 -10.07
N SER A 402 0.85 -11.95 -10.30
CA SER A 402 0.37 -12.96 -11.26
C SER A 402 -1.00 -13.56 -10.89
N SER A 403 -1.37 -13.57 -9.60
CA SER A 403 -2.70 -14.05 -9.18
C SER A 403 -3.85 -13.10 -9.56
N PHE A 404 -3.57 -11.80 -9.73
CA PHE A 404 -4.54 -10.79 -10.14
C PHE A 404 -4.38 -10.36 -11.60
N GLN A 405 -3.19 -10.58 -12.19
CA GLN A 405 -2.84 -10.25 -13.57
C GLN A 405 -2.20 -11.47 -14.26
N PRO A 406 -2.93 -12.58 -14.46
CA PRO A 406 -2.35 -13.82 -14.98
C PRO A 406 -1.78 -13.66 -16.40
N GLU A 407 -2.42 -12.83 -17.22
CA GLU A 407 -2.02 -12.56 -18.61
C GLU A 407 -0.86 -11.55 -18.72
N THR A 408 -0.34 -11.04 -17.61
CA THR A 408 0.73 -10.03 -17.59
C THR A 408 1.93 -10.46 -18.43
N LEU A 409 2.57 -9.52 -19.12
CA LEU A 409 3.95 -9.70 -19.58
C LEU A 409 4.89 -9.61 -18.38
N LEU A 410 5.93 -10.45 -18.34
CA LEU A 410 6.96 -10.39 -17.30
C LEU A 410 8.33 -10.14 -17.92
N THR A 411 8.93 -8.99 -17.64
CA THR A 411 10.30 -8.67 -18.05
C THR A 411 11.31 -9.05 -16.97
N THR A 412 12.25 -9.91 -17.36
CA THR A 412 13.36 -10.41 -16.54
C THR A 412 14.71 -10.03 -17.16
N PRO A 413 15.85 -10.23 -16.48
CA PRO A 413 17.17 -10.02 -17.11
C PRO A 413 17.41 -10.90 -18.35
N SER A 414 16.68 -12.01 -18.48
CA SER A 414 16.77 -12.93 -19.63
C SER A 414 15.87 -12.51 -20.80
N GLY A 415 15.01 -11.50 -20.63
CA GLY A 415 14.04 -11.04 -21.61
C GLY A 415 12.60 -11.03 -21.08
N THR A 416 11.67 -10.64 -21.96
CA THR A 416 10.23 -10.57 -21.68
C THR A 416 9.55 -11.91 -21.97
N ILE A 417 8.77 -12.38 -21.01
CA ILE A 417 8.07 -13.67 -21.01
C ILE A 417 6.56 -13.38 -21.03
N PRO A 418 5.82 -13.71 -22.10
CA PRO A 418 4.37 -13.59 -22.11
C PRO A 418 3.71 -14.65 -21.24
N ALA A 419 2.40 -14.54 -21.00
CA ALA A 419 1.64 -15.65 -20.44
C ALA A 419 1.67 -16.84 -21.41
N GLU A 420 1.71 -18.06 -20.87
CA GLU A 420 1.52 -19.24 -21.71
C GLU A 420 0.08 -19.20 -22.23
N THR A 421 -0.11 -18.88 -23.52
CA THR A 421 -1.38 -19.13 -24.19
C THR A 421 -1.62 -20.62 -24.12
N THR A 422 -2.46 -21.07 -23.19
CA THR A 422 -3.01 -22.40 -23.26
C THR A 422 -3.88 -22.43 -24.51
N SER A 423 -3.34 -22.98 -25.60
CA SER A 423 -4.17 -23.36 -26.74
C SER A 423 -5.19 -24.38 -26.22
N GLU A 424 -6.47 -24.00 -26.22
CA GLU A 424 -7.61 -24.88 -25.88
C GLU A 424 -7.57 -26.21 -26.65
#